data_AF-X1VEX3-F1
#
_entry.id   AF-X1VEX3-F1
#
_cell.length_a   1.000
_cell.length_b   1.000
_cell.length_c   1.000
_cell.angle_alpha   90.00
_cell.angle_beta   90.00
_cell.angle_gamma   90.00
#
_symmetry.space_group_name_H-M   'P 1'
#
loop_
_entity.id
_entity.type
_entity.pdbx_description
1 polymer ?
#
loop_
_entity_poly.entity_id
_entity_poly.type
_entity_poly.pdbx_seq_one_letter_code
_entity_poly.pdbx_strand_id
1 'polypeptide(L)'
;MNNCIKEQKDKINIAVENLFKELQAGKSDNLKKYLEFAAQFHTYSFMNTMLIWTQNPEATHVAGLRQWNEKDFWVKKGSKAIKIFAPQIAKYYYKDEDKNSRMFFGQLTKKQRKEIENNPDIDVYEKLFFRVVNVFDIEQCENKSGKEIPQFFYNVGNNHKDKYLTLKTVMESQKIKVTAKNGKRAEG
;
A
#
# COMPACT_ATOMS: atom_id res chain seq x y z
N MET A 1 10.14 16.18 -15.23
CA MET A 1 9.47 14.93 -14.77
C MET A 1 9.57 14.68 -13.24
N ASN A 2 10.44 15.39 -12.50
CA ASN A 2 10.66 15.19 -11.05
C ASN A 2 9.67 15.91 -10.10
N ASN A 3 8.76 16.74 -10.61
CA ASN A 3 7.93 17.61 -9.76
C ASN A 3 6.88 16.84 -8.93
N CYS A 4 6.30 15.78 -9.50
CA CYS A 4 5.25 15.00 -8.81
C CYS A 4 5.80 14.16 -7.63
N ILE A 5 7.01 13.61 -7.79
CA ILE A 5 7.69 12.89 -6.68
C ILE A 5 8.05 13.86 -5.57
N LYS A 6 8.57 15.04 -5.92
CA LYS A 6 8.86 16.10 -4.95
C LYS A 6 7.60 16.50 -4.18
N GLU A 7 6.50 16.78 -4.88
CA GLU A 7 5.21 17.12 -4.27
C GLU A 7 4.74 16.06 -3.25
N GLN A 8 4.83 14.77 -3.58
CA GLN A 8 4.41 13.72 -2.63
C GLN A 8 5.37 13.61 -1.42
N LYS A 9 6.68 13.83 -1.61
CA LYS A 9 7.64 13.89 -0.51
C LYS A 9 7.35 15.07 0.42
N ASP A 10 7.05 16.23 -0.15
CA ASP A 10 6.73 17.44 0.61
C ASP A 10 5.46 17.22 1.45
N LYS A 11 4.43 16.55 0.92
CA LYS A 11 3.24 16.17 1.72
C LYS A 11 3.57 15.26 2.90
N ILE A 12 4.43 14.26 2.70
CA ILE A 12 4.87 13.37 3.79
C ILE A 12 5.58 14.19 4.87
N ASN A 13 6.53 15.05 4.47
CA ASN A 13 7.29 15.86 5.41
C ASN A 13 6.38 16.78 6.22
N ILE A 14 5.46 17.48 5.55
CA ILE A 14 4.47 18.35 6.20
C ILE A 14 3.60 17.56 7.19
N ALA A 15 3.14 16.38 6.80
CA ALA A 15 2.31 15.55 7.67
C ALA A 15 3.05 15.07 8.92
N VAL A 16 4.30 14.65 8.77
CA VAL A 16 5.17 14.25 9.89
C VAL A 16 5.45 15.43 10.81
N GLU A 17 5.79 16.59 10.25
CA GLU A 17 6.01 17.82 11.02
C GLU A 17 4.77 18.24 11.80
N ASN A 18 3.59 18.14 11.20
CA ASN A 18 2.33 18.47 11.86
C ASN A 18 2.04 17.52 13.03
N LEU A 19 2.19 16.21 12.82
CA LEU A 19 2.05 15.21 13.89
C LEU A 19 3.03 15.48 15.04
N PHE A 20 4.27 15.83 14.71
CA PHE A 20 5.29 16.15 15.71
C PHE A 20 4.96 17.41 16.50
N LYS A 21 4.53 18.49 15.82
CA LYS A 21 4.11 19.74 16.46
C LYS A 21 2.92 19.55 17.39
N GLU A 22 1.91 18.78 16.96
CA GLU A 22 0.73 18.48 17.79
C GLU A 22 1.12 17.67 19.03
N LEU A 23 1.99 16.68 18.86
CA LEU A 23 2.50 15.88 19.98
C LEU A 23 3.27 16.73 20.99
N GLN A 24 4.13 17.64 20.53
CA GLN A 24 4.82 18.61 21.40
C GLN A 24 3.85 19.51 22.16
N ALA A 25 2.73 19.88 21.53
CA ALA A 25 1.66 20.64 22.17
C ALA A 25 0.77 19.80 23.12
N GLY A 26 1.15 18.54 23.39
CA GLY A 26 0.40 17.63 24.26
C GLY A 26 -0.85 17.01 23.62
N LYS A 27 -1.07 17.21 22.31
CA LYS A 27 -2.22 16.67 21.57
C LYS A 27 -1.82 15.39 20.86
N SER A 28 -2.30 14.25 21.35
CA SER A 28 -1.96 12.93 20.79
C SER A 28 -3.05 12.30 19.93
N ASP A 29 -4.22 12.93 19.80
CA ASP A 29 -5.38 12.30 19.16
C ASP A 29 -5.17 12.01 17.67
N ASN A 30 -4.55 12.93 16.93
CA ASN A 30 -4.23 12.71 15.52
C ASN A 30 -3.15 11.66 15.31
N LEU A 31 -2.18 11.58 16.22
CA LEU A 31 -1.18 10.51 16.20
C LEU A 31 -1.85 9.15 16.44
N LYS A 32 -2.78 9.05 17.40
CA LYS A 32 -3.54 7.82 17.64
C LYS A 32 -4.35 7.42 16.41
N LYS A 33 -5.09 8.35 15.80
CA LYS A 33 -5.83 8.11 14.55
C LYS A 33 -4.92 7.64 13.42
N TYR A 34 -3.74 8.25 13.26
CA TYR A 34 -2.75 7.79 12.29
C TYR A 34 -2.26 6.37 12.58
N LEU A 35 -1.98 6.03 13.84
CA LEU A 35 -1.54 4.69 14.22
C LEU A 35 -2.63 3.63 14.00
N GLU A 36 -3.89 3.95 14.32
CA GLU A 36 -5.05 3.10 14.03
C GLU A 36 -5.21 2.87 12.52
N PHE A 37 -5.06 3.93 11.73
CA PHE A 37 -5.04 3.83 10.27
C PHE A 37 -3.87 2.97 9.78
N ALA A 38 -2.66 3.22 10.28
CA ALA A 38 -1.46 2.51 9.86
C ALA A 38 -1.53 1.00 10.16
N ALA A 39 -2.24 0.61 11.23
CA ALA A 39 -2.50 -0.79 11.55
C ALA A 39 -3.31 -1.51 10.45
N GLN A 40 -4.20 -0.81 9.75
CA GLN A 40 -4.99 -1.36 8.65
C GLN A 40 -4.14 -1.55 7.37
N PHE A 41 -3.20 -0.64 7.11
CA PHE A 41 -2.36 -0.62 5.90
C PHE A 41 -0.95 -1.24 6.10
N HIS A 42 -0.86 -2.34 6.84
CA HIS A 42 0.41 -3.00 7.20
C HIS A 42 1.20 -3.59 6.01
N THR A 43 0.55 -3.81 4.85
CA THR A 43 1.20 -4.28 3.63
C THR A 43 1.82 -3.15 2.80
N TYR A 44 1.51 -1.90 3.14
CA TYR A 44 2.08 -0.71 2.52
C TYR A 44 3.29 -0.22 3.30
N SER A 45 4.24 0.41 2.59
CA SER A 45 5.36 1.08 3.24
C SER A 45 4.87 2.28 4.05
N PHE A 46 5.61 2.67 5.09
CA PHE A 46 5.31 3.86 5.89
C PHE A 46 5.00 5.11 5.04
N MET A 47 5.80 5.36 4.00
CA MET A 47 5.59 6.50 3.09
C MET A 47 4.25 6.40 2.35
N ASN A 48 3.89 5.21 1.87
CA ASN A 48 2.62 5.01 1.19
C ASN A 48 1.45 5.08 2.16
N THR A 49 1.57 4.52 3.36
CA THR A 49 0.56 4.61 4.42
C THR A 49 0.30 6.08 4.80
N MET A 50 1.36 6.87 4.99
CA MET A 50 1.25 8.31 5.25
C MET A 50 0.61 9.06 4.06
N LEU A 51 1.00 8.72 2.83
CA LEU A 51 0.39 9.33 1.64
C LEU A 51 -1.09 9.01 1.50
N ILE A 52 -1.51 7.78 1.81
CA ILE A 52 -2.92 7.40 1.78
C ILE A 52 -3.65 8.18 2.87
N TRP A 53 -3.17 8.14 4.12
CA TRP A 53 -3.79 8.83 5.25
C TRP A 53 -3.98 10.32 5.00
N THR A 54 -2.95 11.01 4.51
CA THR A 54 -3.00 12.46 4.23
C THR A 54 -3.94 12.85 3.08
N GLN A 55 -4.23 11.92 2.16
CA GLN A 55 -5.11 12.16 1.02
C GLN A 55 -6.54 11.68 1.25
N ASN A 56 -6.70 10.63 2.04
CA ASN A 56 -7.97 10.04 2.47
C ASN A 56 -7.80 9.34 3.84
N PRO A 57 -8.06 10.03 4.96
CA PRO A 57 -7.94 9.46 6.31
C PRO A 57 -8.91 8.32 6.60
N GLU A 58 -10.03 8.26 5.87
CA GLU A 58 -11.08 7.26 6.03
C GLU A 58 -10.90 6.06 5.07
N ALA A 59 -9.80 6.01 4.32
CA ALA A 59 -9.54 4.88 3.42
C ALA A 59 -9.47 3.58 4.22
N THR A 60 -10.07 2.52 3.70
CA THR A 60 -10.06 1.18 4.31
C THR A 60 -9.35 0.16 3.45
N HIS A 61 -9.52 0.25 2.13
CA HIS A 61 -8.92 -0.69 1.17
C HIS A 61 -8.56 0.07 -0.07
N VAL A 62 -7.27 0.08 -0.39
CA VAL A 62 -6.75 0.83 -1.53
C VAL A 62 -6.09 -0.12 -2.51
N ALA A 63 -6.44 0.02 -3.79
CA ALA A 63 -5.86 -0.75 -4.88
C ALA A 63 -5.80 0.05 -6.19
N GLY A 64 -5.00 -0.42 -7.13
CA GLY A 64 -4.95 0.16 -8.48
C GLY A 64 -6.21 -0.14 -9.29
N LEU A 65 -6.54 0.72 -10.27
CA LEU A 65 -7.72 0.54 -11.14
C LEU A 65 -7.83 -0.87 -11.74
N ARG A 66 -6.73 -1.43 -12.23
CA ARG A 66 -6.71 -2.79 -12.81
C ARG A 66 -7.02 -3.87 -11.78
N GLN A 67 -6.46 -3.74 -10.57
CA GLN A 67 -6.71 -4.68 -9.48
C GLN A 67 -8.17 -4.62 -9.01
N TRP A 68 -8.79 -3.44 -9.04
CA TRP A 68 -10.23 -3.32 -8.78
C TRP A 68 -11.05 -4.01 -9.86
N ASN A 69 -10.74 -3.76 -11.14
CA ASN A 69 -11.45 -4.40 -12.25
C ASN A 69 -11.32 -5.94 -12.21
N GLU A 70 -10.13 -6.47 -11.86
CA GLU A 70 -9.89 -7.91 -11.68
C GLU A 70 -10.74 -8.52 -10.54
N LYS A 71 -11.16 -7.69 -9.58
CA LYS A 71 -12.01 -8.06 -8.46
C LYS A 71 -13.50 -7.77 -8.71
N ASP A 72 -13.89 -7.45 -9.95
CA ASP A 72 -15.26 -7.06 -10.31
C ASP A 72 -15.74 -5.75 -9.65
N PHE A 73 -14.81 -4.84 -9.37
CA PHE A 73 -15.09 -3.47 -8.90
C PHE A 73 -14.65 -2.44 -9.94
N TRP A 74 -15.48 -1.43 -10.16
CA TRP A 74 -15.15 -0.33 -11.07
C TRP A 74 -15.06 0.99 -10.32
N VAL A 75 -14.01 1.76 -10.57
CA VAL A 75 -13.89 3.09 -9.98
C VAL A 75 -14.97 4.01 -10.56
N LYS A 76 -15.74 4.66 -9.68
CA LYS A 76 -16.78 5.64 -10.06
C LYS A 76 -16.17 6.77 -10.87
N LYS A 77 -16.88 7.20 -11.92
CA LYS A 77 -16.43 8.31 -12.77
C LYS A 77 -16.31 9.59 -11.93
N GLY A 78 -15.16 10.27 -12.03
CA GLY A 78 -14.89 11.51 -11.28
C GLY A 78 -14.25 11.30 -9.90
N SER A 79 -14.05 10.06 -9.46
CA SER A 79 -13.34 9.76 -8.21
C SER A 79 -11.91 10.32 -8.20
N LYS A 80 -11.54 10.98 -7.10
CA LYS A 80 -10.21 11.53 -6.90
C LYS A 80 -9.22 10.40 -6.58
N ALA A 81 -8.19 10.23 -7.41
CA ALA A 81 -7.15 9.25 -7.14
C ALA A 81 -6.28 9.63 -5.93
N ILE A 82 -5.85 8.61 -5.18
CA ILE A 82 -4.82 8.69 -4.16
C ILE A 82 -3.47 8.38 -4.83
N LYS A 83 -2.48 9.24 -4.62
CA LYS A 83 -1.14 9.09 -5.20
C LYS A 83 -0.22 8.34 -4.23
N ILE A 84 0.38 7.23 -4.68
CA ILE A 84 1.37 6.46 -3.91
C ILE A 84 2.65 6.23 -4.72
N PHE A 85 3.74 5.83 -4.07
CA PHE A 85 4.95 5.39 -4.74
C PHE A 85 4.86 3.91 -5.10
N ALA A 86 5.19 3.57 -6.34
CA ALA A 86 5.33 2.19 -6.79
C ALA A 86 6.71 1.94 -7.40
N PRO A 87 7.36 0.81 -7.08
CA PRO A 87 8.61 0.41 -7.69
C PRO A 87 8.39 0.08 -9.18
N GLN A 88 9.36 0.44 -10.00
CA GLN A 88 9.43 0.12 -11.42
C GLN A 88 10.85 -0.32 -11.75
N ILE A 89 10.95 -1.40 -12.51
CA ILE A 89 12.24 -1.92 -12.98
C ILE A 89 12.36 -1.54 -14.45
N ALA A 90 13.39 -0.76 -14.79
CA ALA A 90 13.74 -0.48 -16.17
C ALA A 90 15.02 -1.22 -16.55
N LYS A 91 14.92 -2.01 -17.61
CA LYS A 91 16.08 -2.63 -18.27
C LYS A 91 16.77 -1.63 -19.19
N TYR A 92 18.09 -1.64 -19.20
CA TYR A 92 18.92 -0.84 -20.10
C TYR A 92 20.20 -1.59 -20.47
N TYR A 93 20.82 -1.18 -21.56
CA TYR A 93 22.14 -1.66 -21.99
C TYR A 93 23.01 -0.47 -22.39
N TYR A 94 24.32 -0.69 -22.48
CA TYR A 94 25.26 0.31 -23.00
C TYR A 94 25.51 0.06 -24.48
N LYS A 95 25.50 1.12 -25.28
CA LYS A 95 25.80 1.05 -26.71
C LYS A 95 27.29 0.90 -27.00
N ASP A 96 28.11 1.44 -26.10
CA ASP A 96 29.56 1.54 -26.25
C ASP A 96 30.23 0.76 -25.11
N GLU A 97 31.38 0.15 -25.38
CA GLU A 97 32.16 -0.62 -24.40
C GLU A 97 32.57 0.24 -23.18
N ASP A 98 32.81 1.54 -23.40
CA ASP A 98 33.17 2.52 -22.36
C ASP A 98 32.00 2.91 -21.43
N LYS A 99 30.80 2.35 -21.62
CA LYS A 99 29.61 2.57 -20.78
C LYS A 99 29.19 4.05 -20.64
N ASN A 100 29.48 4.89 -21.63
CA ASN A 100 29.09 6.31 -21.61
C ASN A 100 27.66 6.54 -22.12
N SER A 101 27.19 5.73 -23.07
CA SER A 101 25.85 5.87 -23.67
C SER A 101 24.94 4.71 -23.28
N ARG A 102 23.95 4.98 -22.42
CA ARG A 102 22.93 3.98 -22.03
C ARG A 102 21.64 4.14 -22.82
N MET A 103 21.05 3.00 -23.19
CA MET A 103 19.74 2.93 -23.84
C MET A 103 18.77 2.10 -23.03
N PHE A 104 17.62 2.69 -22.71
CA PHE A 104 16.55 1.99 -22.02
C PHE A 104 15.72 1.16 -22.99
N PHE A 105 15.33 -0.03 -22.55
CA PHE A 105 14.49 -0.93 -23.35
C PHE A 105 13.17 -0.26 -23.75
N GLY A 106 12.64 0.62 -22.89
CA GLY A 106 11.44 1.40 -23.17
C GLY A 106 11.51 2.24 -24.46
N GLN A 107 12.73 2.61 -24.90
CA GLN A 107 12.97 3.41 -26.11
C GLN A 107 13.12 2.57 -27.38
N LEU A 108 13.21 1.24 -27.24
CA LEU A 108 13.44 0.31 -28.34
C LEU A 108 12.14 -0.32 -28.83
N THR A 109 12.13 -0.70 -30.11
CA THR A 109 11.07 -1.52 -30.70
C THR A 109 11.10 -2.96 -30.15
N LYS A 110 10.00 -3.70 -30.29
CA LYS A 110 9.91 -5.10 -29.82
C LYS A 110 10.95 -6.02 -30.47
N LYS A 111 11.32 -5.79 -31.74
CA LYS A 111 12.33 -6.59 -32.46
C LYS A 111 13.73 -6.35 -31.86
N GLN A 112 14.12 -5.09 -31.75
CA GLN A 112 15.41 -4.69 -31.16
C GLN A 112 15.59 -5.19 -29.73
N ARG A 113 14.53 -5.17 -28.91
CA ARG A 113 14.59 -5.75 -27.55
C ARG A 113 14.96 -7.22 -27.56
N LYS A 114 14.31 -8.02 -28.42
CA LYS A 114 14.58 -9.45 -28.52
C LYS A 114 15.98 -9.74 -29.06
N GLU A 115 16.45 -8.95 -30.02
CA GLU A 115 17.82 -9.07 -30.55
C GLU A 115 18.86 -8.84 -29.45
N ILE A 116 18.65 -7.84 -28.59
CA ILE A 116 19.55 -7.56 -27.46
C ILE A 116 19.42 -8.64 -26.37
N GLU A 117 18.21 -9.07 -26.02
CA GLU A 117 18.01 -10.12 -25.00
C GLU A 117 18.58 -11.48 -25.42
N ASN A 118 18.64 -11.75 -26.73
CA ASN A 118 19.16 -13.00 -27.26
C ASN A 118 20.67 -12.94 -27.59
N ASN A 119 21.30 -11.76 -27.53
CA ASN A 119 22.72 -11.63 -27.81
C ASN A 119 23.54 -11.78 -26.51
N PRO A 120 24.32 -12.86 -26.35
CA PRO A 120 25.11 -13.10 -25.14
C PRO A 120 26.25 -12.11 -24.94
N ASP A 121 26.66 -11.38 -26.00
CA ASP A 121 27.73 -10.38 -25.93
C ASP A 121 27.25 -9.03 -25.37
N ILE A 122 25.93 -8.85 -25.15
CA ILE A 122 25.37 -7.58 -24.64
C ILE A 122 24.91 -7.75 -23.19
N ASP A 123 25.59 -7.04 -22.29
CA ASP A 123 25.17 -6.93 -20.89
C ASP A 123 23.88 -6.11 -20.76
N VAL A 124 22.85 -6.72 -20.15
CA VAL A 124 21.60 -6.05 -19.79
C VAL A 124 21.59 -5.76 -18.29
N TYR A 125 21.37 -4.48 -17.94
CA TYR A 125 21.32 -3.99 -16.57
C TYR A 125 19.90 -3.61 -16.18
N GLU A 126 19.59 -3.75 -14.90
CA GLU A 126 18.31 -3.36 -14.34
C GLU A 126 18.46 -2.16 -13.39
N LYS A 127 17.56 -1.19 -13.52
CA LYS A 127 17.47 -0.06 -12.60
C LYS A 127 16.11 -0.04 -11.93
N LEU A 128 16.12 -0.15 -10.61
CA LEU A 128 14.95 0.14 -9.78
C LEU A 128 14.79 1.65 -9.65
N PHE A 129 13.60 2.14 -9.97
CA PHE A 129 13.18 3.51 -9.70
C PHE A 129 11.74 3.50 -9.19
N PHE A 130 11.34 4.59 -8.55
CA PHE A 130 9.97 4.75 -8.07
C PHE A 130 9.26 5.78 -8.93
N ARG A 131 7.99 5.51 -9.23
CA ARG A 131 7.09 6.48 -9.83
C ARG A 131 5.88 6.69 -8.95
N VAL A 132 5.22 7.82 -9.13
CA VAL A 132 3.90 8.07 -8.53
C VAL A 132 2.85 7.36 -9.37
N VAL A 133 2.03 6.53 -8.74
CA VAL A 133 0.89 5.84 -9.36
C VAL A 133 -0.40 6.22 -8.65
N ASN A 134 -1.50 6.01 -9.35
CA ASN A 134 -2.85 6.27 -8.85
C ASN A 134 -3.46 4.98 -8.31
N VAL A 135 -4.01 5.07 -7.12
CA VAL A 135 -4.81 4.04 -6.46
C VAL A 135 -6.11 4.66 -5.95
N PHE A 136 -7.09 3.81 -5.66
CA PHE A 136 -8.43 4.21 -5.27
C PHE A 136 -8.88 3.40 -4.08
N ASP A 137 -9.60 4.04 -3.18
CA ASP A 137 -10.28 3.36 -2.09
C ASP A 137 -11.54 2.62 -2.58
N ILE A 138 -11.94 1.59 -1.84
CA ILE A 138 -13.12 0.78 -2.13
C ILE A 138 -14.42 1.61 -2.15
N GLU A 139 -14.57 2.64 -1.31
CA GLU A 139 -15.75 3.51 -1.30
C GLU A 139 -15.90 4.29 -2.62
N GLN A 140 -14.78 4.48 -3.31
CA GLN A 140 -14.71 5.12 -4.62
C GLN A 140 -15.06 4.15 -5.76
N CYS A 141 -15.32 2.88 -5.45
CA CYS A 141 -15.65 1.84 -6.41
C CYS A 141 -17.14 1.44 -6.32
N GLU A 142 -17.66 0.94 -7.42
CA GLU A 142 -18.99 0.35 -7.54
C GLU A 142 -18.87 -1.13 -7.91
N ASN A 143 -19.66 -1.97 -7.24
CA ASN A 143 -19.75 -3.39 -7.51
C ASN A 143 -20.80 -3.63 -8.59
N LYS A 144 -20.38 -3.93 -9.81
CA LYS A 144 -21.34 -4.20 -10.91
C LYS A 144 -21.75 -5.68 -10.99
N SER A 145 -21.00 -6.57 -10.34
CA SER A 145 -21.19 -8.01 -10.45
C SER A 145 -21.95 -8.61 -9.25
N GLY A 146 -22.27 -7.80 -8.23
CA GLY A 146 -22.96 -8.27 -7.01
C GLY A 146 -22.11 -9.17 -6.11
N LYS A 147 -20.81 -9.30 -6.39
CA LYS A 147 -19.89 -10.19 -5.69
C LYS A 147 -19.37 -9.49 -4.43
N GLU A 148 -19.65 -10.02 -3.24
CA GLU A 148 -19.14 -9.41 -2.02
C GLU A 148 -17.61 -9.28 -2.09
N ILE A 149 -17.08 -8.17 -1.57
CA ILE A 149 -15.63 -8.00 -1.43
C ILE A 149 -15.17 -9.19 -0.58
N PRO A 150 -14.27 -10.06 -1.08
CA PRO A 150 -13.77 -11.12 -0.24
C PRO A 150 -13.09 -10.46 0.96
N GLN A 151 -13.60 -10.70 2.17
CA GLN A 151 -12.98 -10.23 3.39
C GLN A 151 -11.63 -10.92 3.53
N PHE A 152 -10.58 -10.33 2.94
CA PHE A 152 -9.22 -10.84 3.09
C PHE A 152 -8.65 -10.48 4.47
N PHE A 153 -9.22 -9.50 5.16
CA PHE A 153 -8.73 -9.03 6.44
C PHE A 153 -9.87 -8.90 7.45
N TYR A 154 -9.75 -9.68 8.53
CA TYR A 154 -10.40 -9.35 9.78
C TYR A 154 -9.78 -8.05 10.26
N ASN A 155 -10.60 -7.04 10.52
CA ASN A 155 -10.18 -5.91 11.32
C ASN A 155 -9.58 -6.52 12.59
N VAL A 156 -8.26 -6.38 12.80
CA VAL A 156 -7.67 -6.72 14.09
C VAL A 156 -8.07 -5.59 15.01
N GLY A 157 -9.36 -5.54 15.32
CA GLY A 157 -9.87 -4.70 16.38
C GLY A 157 -9.08 -5.02 17.64
N ASN A 158 -9.12 -4.09 18.59
CA ASN A 158 -8.38 -4.14 19.86
C ASN A 158 -8.73 -5.32 20.78
N ASN A 159 -9.25 -6.41 20.24
CA ASN A 159 -9.65 -7.56 21.00
C ASN A 159 -9.75 -8.78 20.08
N HIS A 160 -8.84 -9.73 20.27
CA HIS A 160 -9.12 -11.13 19.94
C HIS A 160 -10.34 -11.70 20.70
N LYS A 161 -11.13 -10.87 21.40
CA LYS A 161 -12.39 -11.21 22.05
C LYS A 161 -13.36 -11.85 21.09
N ASP A 162 -13.47 -11.40 19.84
CA ASP A 162 -14.42 -12.01 18.90
C ASP A 162 -13.98 -13.42 18.51
N LYS A 163 -12.69 -13.61 18.20
CA LYS A 163 -12.11 -14.95 17.97
C LYS A 163 -12.20 -15.84 19.22
N TYR A 164 -11.95 -15.29 20.41
CA TYR A 164 -12.08 -15.96 21.70
C TYR A 164 -13.55 -16.34 21.97
N LEU A 165 -14.52 -15.47 21.68
CA LEU A 165 -15.94 -15.73 21.85
C LEU A 165 -16.38 -16.85 20.90
N THR A 166 -16.01 -16.79 19.62
CA THR A 166 -16.30 -17.86 18.66
C THR A 166 -15.71 -19.20 19.11
N LEU A 167 -14.43 -19.21 19.51
CA LEU A 167 -13.77 -20.43 19.99
C LEU A 167 -14.41 -20.95 21.28
N LYS A 168 -14.72 -20.05 22.23
CA LYS A 168 -15.38 -20.39 23.48
C LYS A 168 -16.75 -21.02 23.25
N THR A 169 -17.58 -20.44 22.36
CA THR A 169 -18.90 -20.99 22.02
C THR A 169 -18.80 -22.39 21.42
N VAL A 170 -17.81 -22.64 20.55
CA VAL A 170 -17.57 -23.98 19.97
C VAL A 170 -17.10 -24.98 21.02
N MET A 171 -16.22 -24.58 21.94
CA MET A 171 -15.73 -25.48 22.99
C MET A 171 -16.80 -25.78 24.06
N GLU A 172 -17.62 -24.79 24.43
CA GLU A 172 -18.72 -24.97 25.37
C GLU A 172 -19.83 -25.86 24.80
N SER A 173 -20.10 -25.81 23.49
CA SER A 173 -21.05 -26.73 22.83
C SER A 173 -20.55 -28.18 22.82
N GLN A 174 -19.23 -28.38 22.88
CA GLN A 174 -18.58 -29.68 23.05
C GLN A 174 -18.41 -30.10 24.52
N LYS A 175 -19.04 -29.38 25.46
CA LYS A 175 -18.96 -29.59 26.93
C LYS A 175 -17.55 -29.39 27.51
N ILE A 176 -16.65 -28.68 26.80
CA ILE A 176 -15.32 -28.33 27.29
C ILE A 176 -15.38 -26.95 27.95
N LYS A 177 -15.11 -26.88 29.26
CA LYS A 177 -15.19 -25.62 30.02
C LYS A 177 -13.95 -24.76 29.78
N VAL A 178 -14.12 -23.59 29.17
CA VAL A 178 -13.04 -22.63 28.90
C VAL A 178 -13.06 -21.51 29.94
N THR A 179 -11.95 -21.32 30.66
CA THR A 179 -11.76 -20.20 31.61
C THR A 179 -10.56 -19.35 31.22
N ALA A 180 -10.77 -18.05 30.99
CA ALA A 180 -9.67 -17.11 30.78
C ALA A 180 -9.07 -16.66 32.12
N LYS A 181 -7.76 -16.82 32.30
CA LYS A 181 -7.01 -16.12 33.35
C LYS A 181 -6.53 -14.81 32.75
N ASN A 182 -7.00 -13.68 33.27
CA ASN A 182 -6.43 -12.38 32.92
C ASN A 182 -4.98 -12.35 33.41
N GLY A 183 -4.02 -12.48 32.49
CA GLY A 183 -2.63 -12.17 32.79
C GLY A 183 -2.55 -10.71 33.21
N LYS A 184 -1.93 -10.42 34.36
CA LYS A 184 -1.71 -9.05 34.83
C LYS A 184 -1.07 -8.25 33.69
N ARG A 185 -1.74 -7.19 33.22
CA ARG A 185 -1.09 -6.16 32.41
C ARG A 185 0.06 -5.61 33.26
N ALA A 186 1.28 -5.65 32.73
CA ALA A 186 2.38 -4.90 33.32
C ALA A 186 2.02 -3.42 33.14
N GLU A 187 1.86 -2.69 34.24
CA GLU A 187 1.90 -1.24 34.23
C GLU A 187 3.35 -0.83 33.92
N GLY A 188 3.53 -0.07 32.84
CA GLY A 188 4.81 0.47 32.38
C GLY A 188 4.55 1.58 31.37
#